data_AF-A0A917EYE3-F1
#
_entry.id   AF-A0A917EYE3-F1
#
_cell.length_a   1.000
_cell.length_b   1.000
_cell.length_c   1.000
_cell.angle_alpha   90.00
_cell.angle_beta   90.00
_cell.angle_gamma   90.00
#
_symmetry.space_group_name_H-M   'P 1'
#
loop_
_entity.id
_entity.type
_entity.pdbx_description
1 polymer ?
#
loop_
_entity_poly.entity_id
_entity_poly.type
_entity_poly.pdbx_seq_one_letter_code
_entity_poly.pdbx_strand_id
1 'polypeptide(L)' 'MNTYTLDRYEGMHAILIETERVGNELMVFKERLIEFAQPGDILAIDFDHMGNLRHVEIVSKQRKHKDEPLTDLEGV' A
#
# COMPACT_ATOMS: atom_id res chain seq x y z
N MET A 1 9.68 9.69 2.49
CA MET A 1 8.73 8.57 2.62
C MET A 1 7.87 8.78 3.83
N ASN A 2 6.57 9.01 3.59
CA ASN A 2 5.56 9.06 4.64
C ASN A 2 4.74 7.77 4.59
N THR A 3 4.16 7.40 5.74
CA THR A 3 3.38 6.18 5.86
C THR A 3 1.88 6.49 5.76
N TYR A 4 1.18 5.68 4.98
CA TYR A 4 -0.25 5.82 4.71
C TYR A 4 -0.95 4.48 4.89
N THR A 5 -2.14 4.50 5.48
CA THR A 5 -3.03 3.34 5.52
C THR A 5 -4.05 3.46 4.41
N LEU A 6 -4.19 2.43 3.58
CA LEU A 6 -5.23 2.38 2.56
C LEU A 6 -6.59 2.18 3.26
N ASP A 7 -7.44 3.20 3.28
CA ASP A 7 -8.75 3.13 3.93
C ASP A 7 -9.76 2.39 3.06
N ARG A 8 -9.95 2.86 1.82
CA ARG A 8 -10.88 2.28 0.86
C ARG A 8 -10.58 2.67 -0.58
N TYR A 9 -11.15 1.93 -1.51
CA TYR A 9 -11.22 2.32 -2.92
C TYR A 9 -12.57 3.01 -3.20
N GLU A 10 -12.52 4.19 -3.80
CA GLU A 10 -13.71 4.99 -4.13
C GLU A 10 -13.67 5.39 -5.62
N GLY A 11 -14.56 4.80 -6.41
CA GLY A 11 -14.62 5.04 -7.86
C GLY A 11 -13.33 4.63 -8.58
N MET A 12 -12.56 5.61 -9.07
CA MET A 12 -11.25 5.44 -9.73
C MET A 12 -10.06 5.72 -8.81
N HIS A 13 -10.32 6.12 -7.56
CA HIS A 13 -9.30 6.53 -6.61
C HIS A 13 -9.21 5.57 -5.43
N ALA A 14 -8.08 5.62 -4.75
CA ALA A 14 -7.76 4.96 -3.50
C ALA A 14 -7.56 6.03 -2.45
N ILE A 15 -8.26 5.91 -1.33
CA ILE A 15 -8.23 6.84 -0.21
C ILE A 15 -7.19 6.33 0.79
N LEU A 16 -6.17 7.14 1.04
CA LEU A 16 -5.04 6.85 1.90
C LEU A 16 -5.05 7.82 3.07
N ILE A 17 -4.90 7.31 4.29
CA ILE A 17 -4.87 8.11 5.51
C ILE A 17 -3.43 8.12 6.03
N GLU A 18 -2.83 9.30 6.14
CA GLU A 18 -1.48 9.44 6.69
C GLU A 18 -1.46 9.02 8.17
N THR A 19 -0.55 8.13 8.54
CA THR A 19 -0.45 7.61 9.92
C THR A 19 0.25 8.58 10.86
N GLU A 20 1.14 9.43 10.32
CA GLU A 20 1.97 10.34 11.12
C GLU A 20 1.34 11.71 11.34
N ARG A 21 0.45 12.16 10.44
CA ARG A 21 -0.33 13.39 10.62
C ARG A 21 -1.81 13.06 10.63
N VAL A 22 -2.41 13.20 11.80
CA VAL A 22 -3.85 12.98 11.99
C VAL A 22 -4.63 13.90 11.05
N GLY A 23 -5.39 13.30 10.13
CA GLY A 23 -6.35 14.00 9.27
C GLY A 23 -5.83 14.39 7.88
N ASN A 24 -4.67 13.89 7.44
CA ASN A 24 -4.24 14.08 6.05
C ASN A 24 -4.70 12.90 5.18
N GLU A 25 -5.71 13.15 4.36
CA GLU A 25 -6.23 12.20 3.37
C GLU A 25 -5.58 12.44 2.01
N LEU A 26 -5.11 11.37 1.40
CA LEU A 26 -4.50 11.39 0.08
C LEU A 26 -5.31 10.53 -0.86
N MET A 27 -5.64 11.09 -2.02
CA MET A 27 -6.31 10.37 -3.10
C MET A 27 -5.30 10.04 -4.18
N VAL A 28 -5.17 8.76 -4.52
CA VAL A 28 -4.33 8.30 -5.64
C VAL A 28 -5.14 7.42 -6.58
N PHE A 29 -4.68 7.21 -7.81
CA PHE A 29 -5.38 6.33 -8.73
C PHE A 29 -5.37 4.89 -8.25
N LYS A 30 -6.56 4.26 -8.16
CA LYS A 30 -6.68 2.88 -7.69
C LYS A 30 -5.89 1.90 -8.57
N GLU A 31 -5.81 2.17 -9.87
CA GLU A 31 -5.10 1.31 -10.83
C GLU A 31 -3.61 1.17 -10.49
N ARG A 32 -3.03 2.16 -9.80
CA ARG A 32 -1.65 2.11 -9.34
C ARG A 32 -1.45 1.23 -8.12
N LEU A 33 -2.50 0.90 -7.36
CA LEU A 33 -2.42 0.20 -6.07
C LEU A 33 -3.15 -1.14 -6.06
N ILE A 34 -4.23 -1.28 -6.82
CA ILE A 34 -5.16 -2.41 -6.77
C ILE A 34 -4.52 -3.76 -7.08
N GLU A 35 -3.38 -3.77 -7.79
CA GLU A 35 -2.65 -5.00 -8.12
C GLU A 35 -1.88 -5.56 -6.92
N PHE A 36 -1.53 -4.73 -5.94
CA PHE A 36 -0.60 -5.13 -4.87
C PHE A 36 -1.00 -4.70 -3.46
N ALA A 37 -1.97 -3.79 -3.32
CA ALA A 37 -2.46 -3.27 -2.04
C ALA A 37 -3.97 -3.49 -1.88
N GLN A 38 -4.40 -3.73 -0.65
CA GLN A 38 -5.79 -3.90 -0.25
C GLN A 38 -6.18 -2.91 0.86
N PRO A 39 -7.47 -2.54 0.98
CA PRO A 39 -7.94 -1.74 2.10
C PRO A 39 -7.52 -2.37 3.43
N GLY A 40 -6.86 -1.59 4.29
CA GLY A 40 -6.21 -2.02 5.52
C GLY A 40 -4.69 -2.20 5.42
N ASP A 41 -4.11 -2.20 4.22
CA ASP A 41 -2.66 -2.25 4.03
C ASP A 41 -1.99 -0.91 4.38
N ILE A 42 -0.76 -1.00 4.87
CA ILE A 42 0.08 0.15 5.17
C ILE A 42 1.13 0.29 4.05
N LEU A 43 1.13 1.46 3.42
CA LEU A 43 1.97 1.82 2.29
C LEU A 43 2.92 2.95 2.70
N ALA A 44 4.21 2.80 2.40
CA ALA A 44 5.16 3.89 2.41
C ALA A 44 5.17 4.52 1.03
N ILE A 45 4.84 5.81 0.97
CA ILE A 45 4.80 6.55 -0.28
C ILE A 45 5.83 7.67 -0.22
N ASP A 46 6.59 7.80 -1.30
CA ASP A 46 7.51 8.92 -1.52
C ASP A 46 6.95 9.84 -2.61
N PHE A 47 6.92 11.13 -2.32
CA PHE A 47 6.53 12.16 -3.27
C PHE A 47 7.77 12.92 -3.74
N ASP A 48 7.81 13.24 -5.02
CA ASP A 48 8.79 14.21 -5.52
C ASP A 48 8.42 15.64 -5.10
N HIS A 49 9.35 16.59 -5.27
CA HIS A 49 9.16 18.01 -4.96
C HIS A 49 7.95 18.68 -5.64
N MET A 50 7.39 18.05 -6.68
CA MET A 50 6.16 18.50 -7.36
C MET A 50 4.87 17.89 -6.79
N GLY A 51 4.94 17.05 -5.76
CA GLY A 51 3.78 16.34 -5.19
C GLY A 51 3.33 15.10 -5.98
N ASN A 52 4.12 14.67 -6.97
CA ASN A 52 3.84 13.46 -7.73
C ASN A 52 4.31 12.22 -6.98
N LEU A 53 3.59 11.12 -7.14
CA LEU A 53 4.00 9.79 -6.67
C LEU A 53 5.30 9.37 -7.34
N ARG A 54 6.38 9.31 -6.55
CA ARG A 54 7.69 8.86 -6.98
C ARG A 54 7.87 7.37 -6.77
N HIS A 55 7.51 6.91 -5.57
CA HIS A 55 7.73 5.54 -5.15
C HIS A 55 6.62 5.09 -4.20
N VAL A 56 6.24 3.82 -4.29
CA VAL A 56 5.26 3.19 -3.42
C VAL A 56 5.81 1.84 -2.98
N GLU A 57 5.87 1.63 -1.67
CA GLU A 57 6.31 0.39 -1.04
C GLU A 57 5.24 -0.08 -0.05
N ILE A 58 5.03 -1.40 0.04
CA ILE A 58 4.07 -1.98 0.99
C ILE A 58 4.83 -2.34 2.26
N VAL A 59 4.61 -1.58 3.33
CA VAL A 59 5.30 -1.76 4.62
C VAL A 59 4.65 -2.89 5.42
N SER A 60 3.32 -2.97 5.37
CA SER A 60 2.57 -4.00 6.08
C SER A 60 1.37 -4.41 5.25
N LYS A 61 1.39 -5.66 4.80
CA LYS A 61 0.21 -6.32 4.23
C LYS A 61 -0.67 -6.80 5.38
N GLN A 62 -1.92 -6.40 5.38
CA GLN A 62 -2.95 -7.06 6.16
C GLN A 62 -3.06 -8.48 5.60
N ARG A 63 -2.34 -9.42 6.23
CA ARG A 63 -2.28 -10.82 5.81
C ARG A 63 -3.69 -11.40 5.76
N LYS A 64 -4.34 -11.39 4.59
CA LYS A 64 -5.21 -12.51 4.25
C LYS A 64 -4.30 -13.68 3.99
N HIS A 65 -4.23 -14.56 4.99
CA HIS A 65 -3.70 -15.91 4.92
C HIS A 65 -3.83 -16.46 3.49
N LYS A 66 -2.72 -16.47 2.77
CA LYS A 66 -2.54 -17.30 1.59
C LYS A 66 -1.22 -17.99 1.79
N ASP A 67 -1.35 -19.17 2.39
CA ASP A 67 -0.42 -20.28 2.31
C ASP A 67 0.31 -20.28 0.96
N GLU A 68 1.56 -19.84 0.96
CA GLU A 68 2.57 -20.37 0.05
C GLU A 68 3.36 -21.38 0.89
N PRO A 69 3.25 -22.70 0.62
CA PRO A 69 4.10 -23.65 1.28
C PRO A 69 5.54 -23.39 0.85
N LEU A 70 6.40 -23.11 1.83
CA LEU A 70 7.84 -23.29 1.73
C LEU A 70 8.06 -24.70 1.18
N THR A 71 8.40 -24.80 -0.10
CA THR A 71 8.92 -26.05 -0.64
C THR A 71 10.41 -26.03 -0.37
N ASP A 72 10.78 -26.36 0.86
CA ASP A 72 12.11 -26.85 1.18
C ASP A 72 12.32 -28.15 0.40
N LEU A 73 12.95 -28.05 -0.78
CA LEU A 73 13.58 -29.18 -1.44
C LEU A 73 15.09 -29.07 -1.22
N GLU A 74 15.52 -29.23 0.03
CA GLU A 74 16.82 -29.81 0.30
C GLU A 74 16.71 -31.32 0.09
N GLY A 75 17.36 -31.82 -0.94
CA GLY A 75 17.42 -33.26 -1.19
C GLY A 75 17.94 -33.62 -2.58
N VAL A 76 19.25 -33.45 -2.78
CA VAL A 76 20.12 -34.41 -3.50
C VAL A 76 21.57 -34.21 -3.08
#